data_AF-A0A2E7N307-F1
#
_entry.id   AF-A0A2E7N307-F1
#
_cell.length_a   1.000
_cell.length_b   1.000
_cell.length_c   1.000
_cell.angle_alpha   90.00
_cell.angle_beta   90.00
_cell.angle_gamma   90.00
#
_symmetry.space_group_name_H-M   'P 1'
#
loop_
_entity.id
_entity.type
_entity.pdbx_description
1 polymer ?
#
loop_
_entity_poly.entity_id
_entity_poly.type
_entity_poly.pdbx_seq_one_letter_code
_entity_poly.pdbx_strand_id
1 'polypeptide(L)' 'MDWEAYDYRPKRPKEPQPWLKWQVPKEQCLGYITNIFMFIIFVPGLLGFALTPIGIALQILVIDYFMWIRYKMTLND' A
#
# COMPACT_ATOMS: atom_id res chain seq x y z
N MET A 1 11.14 33.34 -33.58
CA MET A 1 12.41 32.67 -33.24
C MET A 1 12.11 31.76 -32.04
N ASP A 2 11.17 30.85 -32.21
CA ASP A 2 10.54 30.14 -31.08
C ASP A 2 10.66 28.61 -31.22
N TRP A 3 11.30 28.15 -32.29
CA TRP A 3 11.41 26.74 -32.64
C TRP A 3 12.46 25.98 -31.81
N GLU A 4 13.36 26.69 -31.12
CA GLU A 4 14.33 26.11 -30.17
C GLU A 4 13.84 26.13 -28.71
N ALA A 5 12.79 26.90 -28.40
CA ALA A 5 12.30 27.07 -27.03
C ALA A 5 11.34 25.96 -26.58
N TYR A 6 10.63 25.33 -27.53
CA TYR A 6 9.59 24.34 -27.23
C TYR A 6 10.06 22.94 -27.62
N ASP A 7 10.26 22.08 -26.62
CA ASP A 7 10.48 20.66 -26.84
C ASP A 7 9.14 19.96 -27.18
N TYR A 8 8.95 19.65 -28.46
CA TYR A 8 7.77 18.95 -29.00
C TYR A 8 7.85 17.43 -28.90
N ARG A 9 8.92 16.87 -28.33
CA ARG A 9 9.03 15.43 -28.13
C ARG A 9 7.89 14.96 -27.21
N PRO A 10 7.30 13.78 -27.47
CA PRO A 10 6.30 13.22 -26.56
C PRO A 10 6.92 13.10 -25.18
N LYS A 11 6.44 13.94 -24.25
CA LYS A 11 6.88 13.92 -22.86
C LYS A 11 6.54 12.55 -22.31
N ARG A 12 7.52 11.86 -21.72
CA ARG A 12 7.27 10.58 -21.03
C ARG A 12 6.09 10.78 -20.07
N PRO A 13 5.17 9.82 -19.95
CA PRO A 13 4.10 9.91 -18.96
C PRO A 13 4.74 10.21 -17.61
N LYS A 14 4.27 11.26 -16.93
CA LYS A 14 4.76 11.59 -15.59
C LYS A 14 4.67 10.32 -14.76
N GLU A 15 5.77 9.96 -14.10
CA GLU A 15 5.72 8.85 -13.17
C GLU A 15 4.58 9.06 -12.18
N PRO A 16 3.81 8.01 -11.86
CA PRO A 16 2.73 8.13 -10.90
C PRO A 16 3.28 8.71 -9.58
N GLN A 17 2.54 9.65 -9.01
CA GLN A 17 2.92 10.31 -7.76
C GLN A 17 3.10 9.25 -6.66
N PRO A 18 3.91 9.50 -5.62
CA PRO A 18 4.31 8.46 -4.66
C PRO A 18 3.14 7.71 -4.01
N TRP A 19 2.00 8.37 -3.79
CA TRP A 19 0.79 7.75 -3.27
C TRP A 19 0.03 6.89 -4.28
N LEU A 20 0.17 7.13 -5.60
CA LEU A 20 -0.34 6.20 -6.62
C LEU A 20 0.52 4.93 -6.71
N LYS A 21 1.77 4.96 -6.21
CA LYS A 21 2.59 3.76 -6.02
C LYS A 21 2.20 3.00 -4.74
N TRP A 22 1.26 3.51 -3.95
CA TRP A 22 0.63 2.80 -2.81
C TRP A 22 -0.44 1.83 -3.31
N GLN A 23 -0.01 0.84 -4.09
CA GLN A 23 -0.89 -0.22 -4.58
C GLN A 23 -0.28 -1.57 -4.24
N VAL A 24 -1.11 -2.47 -3.73
CA VAL A 24 -0.74 -3.86 -3.51
C VAL A 24 -0.72 -4.56 -4.87
N PRO A 25 0.38 -5.26 -5.26
CA PRO A 25 0.42 -6.06 -6.46
C PRO A 25 -0.68 -7.11 -6.47
N LYS A 26 -1.31 -7.36 -7.63
CA LYS A 26 -2.45 -8.28 -7.75
C LYS A 26 -2.13 -9.70 -7.28
N GLU A 27 -0.91 -10.16 -7.50
CA GLU A 27 -0.41 -11.49 -7.10
C GLU A 27 -0.40 -11.69 -5.58
N GLN A 28 -0.25 -10.61 -4.81
CA GLN A 28 -0.13 -10.63 -3.35
C GLN A 28 -1.42 -10.23 -2.64
N CYS A 29 -2.49 -9.98 -3.40
CA CYS A 29 -3.80 -9.56 -2.89
C CYS A 29 -4.36 -10.56 -1.87
N LEU A 30 -4.28 -11.86 -2.18
CA LEU A 30 -4.81 -12.90 -1.29
C LEU A 30 -4.05 -12.96 0.04
N GLY A 31 -2.72 -12.91 0.00
CA GLY A 31 -1.90 -12.87 1.22
C GLY A 31 -2.13 -11.60 2.05
N TYR A 32 -2.39 -10.46 1.39
CA TYR A 32 -2.77 -9.22 2.05
C TYR A 32 -4.10 -9.33 2.81
N ILE A 33 -5.13 -9.85 2.15
CA ILE A 33 -6.44 -10.07 2.79
C ILE A 33 -6.32 -11.06 3.95
N THR A 34 -5.58 -12.16 3.78
CA THR A 34 -5.38 -13.16 4.85
C THR A 34 -4.66 -12.56 6.06
N ASN A 35 -3.63 -11.74 5.84
CA ASN A 35 -2.91 -11.09 6.94
C ASN A 35 -3.80 -10.11 7.69
N ILE A 36 -4.55 -9.27 6.99
CA ILE A 36 -5.53 -8.34 7.60
C ILE A 36 -6.51 -9.14 8.46
N PHE A 37 -7.11 -10.19 7.91
CA PHE A 37 -8.06 -11.02 8.66
C PHE A 37 -7.42 -11.67 9.89
N MET A 38 -6.22 -12.22 9.75
CA MET A 38 -5.50 -12.88 10.85
C MET A 38 -5.18 -11.91 11.98
N PHE A 39 -4.64 -10.73 11.68
CA PHE A 39 -4.19 -9.79 12.71
C PHE A 39 -5.29 -8.93 13.31
N ILE A 40 -6.39 -8.66 12.58
CA ILE A 40 -7.49 -7.82 13.08
C ILE A 40 -8.60 -8.64 13.73
N ILE A 41 -8.92 -9.82 13.20
CA ILE A 41 -10.05 -10.61 13.70
C ILE A 41 -9.55 -11.81 14.52
N PHE A 42 -8.64 -12.59 13.96
CA PHE A 42 -8.24 -13.86 14.59
C PHE A 42 -7.42 -13.65 15.86
N VAL A 43 -6.34 -12.86 15.81
CA VAL A 43 -5.47 -12.61 16.97
C VAL A 43 -6.20 -11.88 18.11
N PRO A 44 -6.92 -10.76 17.89
CA PRO A 44 -7.59 -10.06 18.98
C PRO A 44 -8.76 -10.86 19.54
N GLY A 45 -9.46 -11.63 18.69
CA GLY A 45 -10.53 -12.54 19.10
C GLY A 45 -10.04 -13.65 20.03
N LEU A 46 -8.86 -14.20 19.78
CA LEU A 46 -8.24 -15.21 20.67
C LEU A 46 -7.80 -14.63 22.02
N LEU A 47 -7.36 -13.38 22.04
CA LEU A 47 -6.91 -12.70 23.26
C LEU A 47 -8.05 -12.10 24.10
N GLY A 48 -9.30 -12.26 23.66
CA GLY A 48 -10.48 -11.73 24.36
C GLY A 48 -10.55 -10.20 24.38
N PHE A 49 -9.82 -9.52 23.49
CA PHE A 49 -9.84 -8.07 23.42
C PHE A 49 -11.14 -7.58 22.77
N ALA A 50 -11.77 -6.58 23.38
CA ALA A 50 -12.87 -5.86 22.76
C ALA A 50 -12.32 -5.02 21.60
N LEU A 51 -12.70 -5.41 20.37
CA LEU A 51 -12.36 -4.68 19.16
C LEU A 51 -13.14 -3.35 19.13
N THR A 52 -12.52 -2.28 19.63
CA THR A 52 -13.09 -0.94 19.47
C THR A 52 -12.96 -0.49 18.01
N PRO A 53 -13.93 0.25 17.44
CA PRO A 53 -13.84 0.72 16.05
C PRO A 53 -12.57 1.52 15.76
N ILE A 54 -12.10 2.31 16.73
CA ILE A 54 -10.86 3.08 16.64
C ILE A 54 -9.64 2.15 16.66
N GLY A 55 -9.64 1.13 17.53
CA GLY A 55 -8.56 0.14 17.59
C GLY A 55 -8.42 -0.65 16.28
N ILE A 56 -9.56 -1.03 15.68
CA ILE A 56 -9.59 -1.69 14.36
C ILE A 56 -8.99 -0.76 13.29
N ALA A 57 -9.43 0.50 13.23
CA ALA A 57 -8.94 1.46 12.24
C ALA A 57 -7.42 1.67 12.35
N LEU A 58 -6.90 1.78 13.59
CA LEU A 58 -5.48 1.95 13.84
C LEU A 58 -4.69 0.69 13.49
N GLN A 59 -5.20 -0.51 13.81
CA GLN A 59 -4.59 -1.77 13.42
C GLN A 59 -4.53 -1.94 11.90
N ILE A 60 -5.59 -1.60 11.18
CA ILE A 60 -5.61 -1.61 9.70
C ILE A 60 -4.50 -0.72 9.16
N LEU A 61 -4.38 0.52 9.64
CA LEU A 61 -3.35 1.45 9.16
C LEU A 61 -1.94 0.94 9.44
N VAL A 62 -1.71 0.40 10.63
CA VAL A 62 -0.40 -0.15 11.01
C VAL A 62 -0.04 -1.35 10.12
N ILE A 63 -0.94 -2.30 9.97
CA ILE A 63 -0.71 -3.50 9.14
C ILE A 63 -0.50 -3.10 7.68
N ASP A 64 -1.36 -2.24 7.13
CA ASP A 64 -1.23 -1.77 5.75
C ASP A 64 0.13 -1.11 5.49
N TYR A 65 0.55 -0.23 6.41
CA TYR A 65 1.84 0.47 6.32
C TYR A 65 3.03 -0.50 6.32
N PHE A 66 3.08 -1.44 7.26
CA PHE A 66 4.18 -2.41 7.34
C PHE A 66 4.19 -3.37 6.15
N MET A 67 3.01 -3.79 5.67
CA MET A 67 2.91 -4.63 4.48
C MET A 67 3.40 -3.89 3.24
N TRP A 68 3.02 -2.62 3.05
CA TRP A 68 3.49 -1.79 1.96
C TRP A 68 5.02 -1.62 1.97
N ILE A 69 5.62 -1.35 3.13
CA ILE A 69 7.08 -1.27 3.26
C ILE A 69 7.73 -2.58 2.84
N ARG A 70 7.25 -3.72 3.36
CA ARG A 70 7.83 -5.02 3.02
C ARG A 70 7.78 -5.27 1.52
N TYR A 71 6.66 -4.96 0.88
CA TYR A 71 6.52 -5.10 -0.57
C TYR A 71 7.45 -4.18 -1.35
N LYS A 72 7.65 -2.94 -0.89
CA LYS A 72 8.60 -2.02 -1.51
C LYS A 72 10.05 -2.49 -1.40
N MET A 73 10.42 -3.16 -0.31
CA MET A 73 11.74 -3.79 -0.16
C MET A 73 11.91 -4.96 -1.13
N THR A 74 10.93 -5.87 -1.20
CA THR A 74 11.00 -7.05 -2.08
C THR A 74 11.00 -6.72 -3.58
N LEU A 75 10.41 -5.59 -3.99
CA LEU A 75 10.40 -5.15 -5.40
C LEU A 75 11.69 -4.46 -5.86
N ASN A 76 12.58 -4.07 -4.93
CA ASN A 76 13.83 -3.37 -5.22
C ASN A 76 15.06 -4.29 -5.23
N ASP A 77 14.90 -5.58 -4.90
CA ASP A 77 15.88 -6.65 -5.05
C ASP A 77 15.60 -7.45 -6.34
#